data_AF-A0A931VXK1-F1
#
_entry.id   AF-A0A931VXK1-F1
#
_cell.length_a   1.000
_cell.length_b   1.000
_cell.length_c   1.000
_cell.angle_alpha   90.00
_cell.angle_beta   90.00
_cell.angle_gamma   90.00
#
_symmetry.space_group_name_H-M   'P 1'
#
loop_
_entity.id
_entity.type
_entity.pdbx_description
1 polymer ?
#
loop_
_entity_poly.entity_id
_entity_poly.type
_entity_poly.pdbx_seq_one_letter_code
_entity_poly.pdbx_strand_id
1 'polypeptide(L)'
;METIIAHNYTTNKAERVTSITSLSEDVIPATPGKYYSYTADFSKDRPLYFMMDCKANKGRSLNTDVKYITQELDLTFVFGNEIILCSPDSNPSKELLKNIIVEPQELNHSELRIANITEDTFYDCFQEKRDSLLVDIYNNSNESESSLVLYAGLILSVKTYSGKYGLIIVKELIDTTCKIDACHILLK
;
A
#
# COMPACT_ATOMS: atom_id res chain seq x y z
N MET A 1 -23.61 -42.29 -55.11
CA MET A 1 -23.97 -43.03 -53.89
C MET A 1 -22.71 -43.73 -53.43
N GLU A 2 -21.94 -43.10 -52.56
CA GLU A 2 -20.80 -43.74 -51.90
C GLU A 2 -20.92 -43.51 -50.40
N THR A 3 -20.71 -44.62 -49.70
CA THR A 3 -21.02 -44.86 -48.30
C THR A 3 -19.86 -44.48 -47.40
N ILE A 4 -20.23 -44.00 -46.22
CA ILE A 4 -19.42 -43.54 -45.10
C ILE A 4 -18.48 -44.64 -44.57
N ILE A 5 -17.21 -44.30 -44.31
CA ILE A 5 -16.34 -45.03 -43.38
C ILE A 5 -15.84 -44.06 -42.31
N ALA A 6 -16.09 -44.43 -41.06
CA ALA A 6 -15.75 -43.72 -39.83
C ALA A 6 -14.25 -43.46 -39.68
N HIS A 7 -13.89 -42.30 -39.11
CA HIS A 7 -12.55 -42.05 -38.56
C HIS A 7 -12.67 -41.72 -37.08
N ASN A 8 -11.99 -42.54 -36.29
CA ASN A 8 -11.91 -42.45 -34.84
C ASN A 8 -11.06 -41.24 -34.40
N TYR A 9 -11.51 -40.66 -33.29
CA TYR A 9 -10.88 -39.60 -32.54
C TYR A 9 -9.53 -40.03 -31.96
N THR A 10 -8.51 -39.18 -32.08
CA THR A 10 -7.45 -39.11 -31.07
C THR A 10 -7.13 -37.64 -30.75
N THR A 11 -7.27 -37.37 -29.46
CA THR A 11 -7.15 -36.14 -28.68
C THR A 11 -5.92 -35.26 -28.95
N ASN A 12 -6.16 -33.98 -29.27
CA ASN A 12 -5.19 -32.90 -29.09
C ASN A 12 -5.03 -32.59 -27.60
N LYS A 13 -3.85 -32.89 -27.05
CA LYS A 13 -3.46 -32.48 -25.70
C LYS A 13 -3.12 -30.98 -25.76
N ALA A 14 -4.08 -30.13 -25.44
CA ALA A 14 -3.85 -28.72 -25.20
C ALA A 14 -3.05 -28.57 -23.89
N GLU A 15 -1.75 -28.29 -24.01
CA GLU A 15 -0.95 -27.79 -22.89
C GLU A 15 -1.48 -26.41 -22.49
N ARG A 16 -2.26 -26.37 -21.41
CA ARG A 16 -2.56 -25.15 -20.68
C ARG A 16 -1.26 -24.65 -20.05
N VAL A 17 -0.61 -23.70 -20.71
CA VAL A 17 0.39 -22.85 -20.07
C VAL A 17 -0.36 -21.91 -19.12
N THR A 18 -0.56 -22.35 -17.88
CA THR A 18 -0.89 -21.45 -16.77
C THR A 18 0.41 -20.75 -16.35
N SER A 19 0.78 -19.71 -17.07
CA SER A 19 1.76 -18.75 -16.56
C SER A 19 1.08 -18.00 -15.41
N ILE A 20 1.30 -18.46 -14.18
CA ILE A 20 1.10 -17.61 -13.00
C ILE A 20 2.17 -16.53 -13.14
N THR A 21 1.81 -15.37 -13.67
CA THR A 21 2.66 -14.19 -13.67
C THR A 21 2.93 -13.84 -12.21
N SER A 22 4.08 -14.25 -11.70
CA SER A 22 4.60 -13.75 -10.43
C SER A 22 4.78 -12.23 -10.59
N LEU A 23 4.07 -11.46 -9.76
CA LEU A 23 4.32 -10.02 -9.68
C LEU A 23 5.80 -9.82 -9.34
N SER A 24 6.47 -8.91 -10.04
CA SER A 24 7.87 -8.59 -9.74
C SER A 24 8.01 -8.15 -8.28
N GLU A 25 8.98 -8.73 -7.58
CA GLU A 25 9.37 -8.32 -6.23
C GLU A 25 10.30 -7.10 -6.24
N ASP A 26 10.68 -6.60 -7.41
CA ASP A 26 11.53 -5.41 -7.51
C ASP A 26 10.78 -4.18 -7.01
N VAL A 27 11.39 -3.52 -6.04
CA VAL A 27 10.92 -2.24 -5.50
C VAL A 27 11.37 -1.13 -6.44
N ILE A 28 10.41 -0.40 -7.03
CA ILE A 28 10.65 0.76 -7.88
C ILE A 28 10.41 2.02 -7.04
N PRO A 29 11.46 2.78 -6.66
CA PRO A 29 11.33 3.97 -5.83
C PRO A 29 10.41 5.03 -6.43
N ALA A 30 9.79 5.84 -5.57
CA ALA A 30 9.08 7.03 -6.02
C ALA A 30 10.08 8.02 -6.65
N THR A 31 9.74 8.55 -7.82
CA THR A 31 10.47 9.64 -8.46
C THR A 31 10.10 11.00 -7.85
N PRO A 32 11.08 11.85 -7.47
CA PRO A 32 10.81 13.20 -6.98
C PRO A 32 9.98 14.04 -7.97
N GLY A 33 8.99 14.77 -7.45
CA GLY A 33 8.10 15.63 -8.25
C GLY A 33 7.05 14.89 -9.07
N LYS A 34 7.03 13.55 -9.06
CA LYS A 34 5.98 12.76 -9.74
C LYS A 34 4.84 12.49 -8.78
N TYR A 35 3.61 12.74 -9.24
CA TYR A 35 2.38 12.49 -8.50
C TYR A 35 1.85 11.08 -8.79
N TYR A 36 1.39 10.38 -7.76
CA TYR A 36 0.80 9.06 -7.86
C TYR A 36 -0.57 9.02 -7.19
N SER A 37 -1.55 8.39 -7.83
CA SER A 37 -2.85 8.06 -7.25
C SER A 37 -3.20 6.60 -7.56
N TYR A 38 -3.77 5.90 -6.57
CA TYR A 38 -4.04 4.46 -6.65
C TYR A 38 -5.05 4.00 -5.61
N THR A 39 -5.73 2.91 -5.94
CA THR A 39 -6.44 2.05 -4.98
C THR A 39 -5.54 0.89 -4.60
N ALA A 40 -5.48 0.51 -3.32
CA ALA A 40 -4.72 -0.64 -2.84
C ALA A 40 -5.49 -1.40 -1.75
N ASP A 41 -5.24 -2.71 -1.70
CA ASP A 41 -5.79 -3.63 -0.70
C ASP A 41 -4.64 -4.15 0.18
N PHE A 42 -4.84 -4.07 1.49
CA PHE A 42 -3.93 -4.58 2.51
C PHE A 42 -4.61 -5.72 3.27
N SER A 43 -3.81 -6.65 3.75
CA SER A 43 -4.29 -7.80 4.51
C SER A 43 -3.22 -8.28 5.49
N LYS A 44 -3.60 -9.23 6.35
CA LYS A 44 -2.65 -9.94 7.23
C LYS A 44 -1.43 -10.50 6.49
N ASP A 45 -1.63 -10.98 5.26
CA ASP A 45 -0.55 -11.56 4.45
C ASP A 45 0.27 -10.50 3.71
N ARG A 46 -0.27 -9.28 3.52
CA ARG A 46 0.39 -8.16 2.84
C ARG A 46 0.26 -6.85 3.64
N PRO A 47 0.81 -6.77 4.87
CA PRO A 47 0.60 -5.64 5.76
C PRO A 47 1.56 -4.46 5.53
N LEU A 48 2.65 -4.67 4.79
CA LEU A 48 3.69 -3.65 4.62
C LEU A 48 3.31 -2.65 3.54
N TYR A 49 3.39 -1.36 3.84
CA TYR A 49 2.99 -0.29 2.93
C TYR A 49 4.17 0.56 2.48
N PHE A 50 4.49 0.47 1.19
CA PHE A 50 5.51 1.27 0.51
C PHE A 50 4.86 2.28 -0.45
N MET A 51 5.11 3.56 -0.25
CA MET A 51 4.57 4.63 -1.10
C MET A 51 5.47 4.84 -2.33
N MET A 52 5.42 3.86 -3.25
CA MET A 52 6.33 3.71 -4.41
C MET A 52 5.73 4.10 -5.76
N ASP A 53 6.48 4.02 -6.86
CA ASP A 53 5.94 4.31 -8.20
C ASP A 53 4.89 3.26 -8.62
N CYS A 54 5.23 1.98 -8.49
CA CYS A 54 4.40 0.88 -8.96
C CYS A 54 3.27 0.51 -7.98
N LYS A 55 2.04 0.37 -8.49
CA LYS A 55 0.87 -0.09 -7.72
C LYS A 55 1.08 -1.49 -7.10
N ALA A 56 1.76 -2.41 -7.78
CA ALA A 56 2.01 -3.75 -7.26
C ALA A 56 2.91 -3.76 -6.01
N ASN A 57 3.65 -2.67 -5.80
CA ASN A 57 4.60 -2.54 -4.70
C ASN A 57 4.02 -1.87 -3.47
N LYS A 58 2.74 -1.46 -3.50
CA LYS A 58 2.10 -0.73 -2.40
C LYS A 58 1.95 -1.60 -1.16
N GLY A 59 1.26 -2.73 -1.28
CA GLY A 59 1.09 -3.70 -0.20
C GLY A 59 2.01 -4.90 -0.40
N ARG A 60 2.86 -5.22 0.58
CA ARG A 60 3.80 -6.34 0.52
C ARG A 60 3.75 -7.24 1.74
N SER A 61 4.22 -8.47 1.56
CA SER A 61 4.22 -9.49 2.62
C SER A 61 5.37 -9.31 3.60
N LEU A 62 5.28 -9.96 4.75
CA LEU A 62 6.35 -10.04 5.74
C LEU A 62 7.60 -10.79 5.24
N ASN A 63 7.51 -11.50 4.11
CA ASN A 63 8.68 -12.14 3.48
C ASN A 63 9.46 -11.20 2.55
N THR A 64 9.09 -9.91 2.49
CA THR A 64 9.85 -8.89 1.74
C THR A 64 11.28 -8.81 2.25
N ASP A 65 12.25 -8.63 1.34
CA ASP A 65 13.67 -8.46 1.72
C ASP A 65 13.82 -7.39 2.81
N VAL A 66 14.52 -7.76 3.88
CA VAL A 66 14.80 -6.94 5.06
C VAL A 66 15.41 -5.60 4.65
N LYS A 67 16.25 -5.56 3.61
CA LYS A 67 16.83 -4.31 3.09
C LYS A 67 15.76 -3.29 2.69
N TYR A 68 14.68 -3.74 2.03
CA TYR A 68 13.60 -2.83 1.65
C TYR A 68 12.79 -2.41 2.87
N ILE A 69 12.54 -3.33 3.79
CA ILE A 69 11.82 -3.03 5.03
C ILE A 69 12.53 -1.92 5.81
N THR A 70 13.86 -1.95 5.88
CA THR A 70 14.62 -1.01 6.71
C THR A 70 14.90 0.32 6.00
N GLN A 71 14.83 0.37 4.67
CA GLN A 71 15.14 1.58 3.89
C GLN A 71 13.89 2.30 3.37
N GLU A 72 12.87 1.54 2.93
CA GLU A 72 11.79 2.07 2.09
C GLU A 72 10.41 1.89 2.71
N LEU A 73 10.28 1.15 3.82
CA LEU A 73 8.98 0.97 4.47
C LEU A 73 8.48 2.32 4.98
N ASP A 74 7.32 2.72 4.47
CA ASP A 74 6.72 4.00 4.83
C ASP A 74 5.71 3.81 5.96
N LEU A 75 4.91 2.73 5.93
CA LEU A 75 3.84 2.46 6.88
C LEU A 75 3.58 0.95 7.04
N THR A 76 2.84 0.56 8.07
CA THR A 76 2.37 -0.83 8.27
C THR A 76 0.91 -0.87 8.70
N PHE A 77 0.18 -1.87 8.22
CA PHE A 77 -1.14 -2.22 8.73
C PHE A 77 -1.03 -3.36 9.75
N VAL A 78 -1.56 -3.15 10.94
CA VAL A 78 -1.68 -4.18 11.98
C VAL A 78 -3.14 -4.61 12.08
N PHE A 79 -3.39 -5.90 11.88
CA PHE A 79 -4.74 -6.48 11.89
C PHE A 79 -4.97 -7.29 13.17
N GLY A 80 -5.73 -6.74 14.10
CA GLY A 80 -6.13 -7.39 15.36
C GLY A 80 -7.64 -7.34 15.57
N ASN A 81 -8.06 -7.00 16.79
CA ASN A 81 -9.46 -6.65 17.09
C ASN A 81 -9.89 -5.38 16.35
N GLU A 82 -8.93 -4.50 16.09
CA GLU A 82 -9.05 -3.31 15.27
C GLU A 82 -7.94 -3.35 14.21
N ILE A 83 -8.14 -2.62 13.11
CA ILE A 83 -7.10 -2.41 12.10
C ILE A 83 -6.45 -1.06 12.38
N ILE A 84 -5.12 -1.08 12.50
CA ILE A 84 -4.33 0.10 12.87
C ILE A 84 -3.34 0.39 11.74
N LEU A 85 -3.24 1.64 11.31
CA LEU A 85 -2.17 2.12 10.45
C LEU A 85 -1.07 2.71 11.32
N CYS A 86 0.17 2.29 11.09
CA CYS A 86 1.28 2.53 11.98
C CYS A 86 2.50 3.07 11.23
N SER A 87 3.18 4.03 11.84
CA SER A 87 4.58 4.33 11.55
C SER A 87 5.43 3.09 11.79
N PRO A 88 6.45 2.80 10.96
CA PRO A 88 7.31 1.63 11.12
C PRO A 88 8.00 1.55 12.50
N ASP A 89 8.35 2.68 13.10
CA ASP A 89 8.99 2.75 14.41
C ASP A 89 8.03 2.67 15.61
N SER A 90 6.71 2.61 15.38
CA SER A 90 5.72 2.48 16.45
C SER A 90 5.72 1.08 17.10
N ASN A 91 5.27 0.98 18.35
CA ASN A 91 5.25 -0.30 19.07
C ASN A 91 4.45 -1.40 18.35
N PRO A 92 3.22 -1.15 17.81
CA PRO A 92 2.48 -2.19 17.09
C PRO A 92 3.22 -2.67 15.82
N SER A 93 3.89 -1.75 15.11
CA SER A 93 4.67 -2.10 13.92
C SER A 93 5.92 -2.92 14.27
N LYS A 94 6.65 -2.51 15.32
CA LYS A 94 7.81 -3.27 15.83
C LYS A 94 7.43 -4.69 16.23
N GLU A 95 6.29 -4.86 16.89
CA GLU A 95 5.77 -6.19 17.26
C GLU A 95 5.45 -7.04 16.03
N LEU A 96 4.86 -6.45 14.98
CA LEU A 96 4.62 -7.13 13.69
C LEU A 96 5.94 -7.55 13.01
N LEU A 97 6.98 -6.72 13.11
CA LEU A 97 8.27 -6.89 12.41
C LEU A 97 9.33 -7.69 13.20
N LYS A 98 9.07 -8.00 14.48
CA LYS A 98 10.07 -8.55 15.43
C LYS A 98 10.76 -9.84 14.98
N ASN A 99 10.10 -10.65 14.15
CA ASN A 99 10.64 -11.92 13.65
C ASN A 99 11.40 -11.78 12.32
N ILE A 100 11.36 -10.60 11.71
CA ILE A 100 11.95 -10.29 10.40
C ILE A 100 13.22 -9.48 10.59
N ILE A 101 13.17 -8.49 11.50
CA ILE A 101 14.28 -7.61 11.80
C ILE A 101 14.99 -8.17 13.03
N VAL A 102 16.11 -8.85 12.78
CA VAL A 102 17.02 -9.35 13.80
C VAL A 102 18.10 -8.28 14.00
N GLU A 103 18.34 -7.84 15.24
CA GLU A 103 19.30 -6.78 15.65
C GLU A 103 18.79 -5.34 15.54
N PRO A 104 19.29 -4.39 16.37
CA PRO A 104 18.67 -3.07 16.53
C PRO A 104 18.91 -2.21 15.29
N GLN A 105 17.97 -2.28 14.35
CA GLN A 105 17.89 -1.36 13.23
C GLN A 105 16.85 -0.29 13.55
N GLU A 106 17.25 0.97 13.38
CA GLU A 106 16.30 2.07 13.43
C GLU A 106 15.33 1.94 12.25
N LEU A 107 14.04 1.95 12.57
CA LEU A 107 12.97 1.94 11.58
C LEU A 107 12.60 3.39 11.24
N ASN A 108 12.17 3.61 10.00
CA ASN A 108 11.69 4.91 9.55
C ASN A 108 10.55 5.42 10.43
N HIS A 109 10.55 6.73 10.69
CA HIS A 109 9.46 7.43 11.33
C HIS A 109 8.56 8.10 10.29
N SER A 110 7.27 7.82 10.34
CA SER A 110 6.25 8.48 9.54
C SER A 110 5.22 9.15 10.45
N GLU A 111 4.91 10.39 10.14
CA GLU A 111 3.91 11.18 10.84
C GLU A 111 2.53 10.92 10.22
N LEU A 112 1.56 10.48 11.05
CA LEU A 112 0.17 10.24 10.66
C LEU A 112 -0.73 11.29 11.27
N ARG A 113 -1.58 11.94 10.47
CA ARG A 113 -2.54 12.93 10.95
C ARG A 113 -3.93 12.65 10.39
N ILE A 114 -4.97 12.88 11.19
CA ILE A 114 -6.34 12.91 10.67
C ILE A 114 -6.49 14.19 9.84
N ALA A 115 -6.87 14.04 8.57
CA ALA A 115 -7.05 15.15 7.66
C ALA A 115 -8.42 15.80 7.89
N ASN A 116 -8.43 17.12 8.12
CA ASN A 116 -9.65 17.90 8.32
C ASN A 116 -10.27 18.33 6.98
N ILE A 117 -10.53 17.36 6.09
CA ILE A 117 -11.07 17.60 4.74
C ILE A 117 -12.26 16.69 4.43
N THR A 118 -12.99 17.01 3.37
CA THR A 118 -14.09 16.17 2.86
C THR A 118 -13.59 15.13 1.87
N GLU A 119 -14.41 14.09 1.62
CA GLU A 119 -14.16 13.11 0.56
C GLU A 119 -14.10 13.75 -0.83
N ASP A 120 -14.91 14.78 -1.10
CA ASP A 120 -14.83 15.56 -2.35
C ASP A 120 -13.44 16.22 -2.50
N THR A 121 -12.94 16.86 -1.44
CA THR A 121 -11.62 17.48 -1.44
C THR A 121 -10.52 16.43 -1.66
N PHE A 122 -10.68 15.24 -1.06
CA PHE A 122 -9.77 14.14 -1.29
C PHE A 122 -9.77 13.70 -2.75
N TYR A 123 -10.94 13.52 -3.37
CA TYR A 123 -11.02 13.05 -4.76
C TYR A 123 -10.59 14.12 -5.77
N ASP A 124 -10.78 15.40 -5.46
CA ASP A 124 -10.19 16.50 -6.22
C ASP A 124 -8.66 16.38 -6.23
N CYS A 125 -8.02 16.16 -5.07
CA CYS A 125 -6.57 15.89 -5.01
C CYS A 125 -6.20 14.64 -5.83
N PHE A 126 -6.92 13.55 -5.60
CA PHE A 126 -6.65 12.23 -6.18
C PHE A 126 -6.69 12.22 -7.72
N GLN A 127 -7.63 12.97 -8.32
CA GLN A 127 -7.86 13.02 -9.77
C GLN A 127 -7.06 14.14 -10.43
N GLU A 128 -7.07 15.35 -9.85
CA GLU A 128 -6.47 16.55 -10.46
C GLU A 128 -4.97 16.71 -10.17
N LYS A 129 -4.38 15.81 -9.37
CA LYS A 129 -2.93 15.75 -9.07
C LYS A 129 -2.36 17.05 -8.50
N ARG A 130 -3.10 17.67 -7.58
CA ARG A 130 -2.69 18.91 -6.90
C ARG A 130 -1.65 18.61 -5.82
N ASP A 131 -0.39 18.70 -6.18
CA ASP A 131 0.76 18.38 -5.33
C ASP A 131 0.92 19.36 -4.15
N SER A 132 0.83 20.66 -4.39
CA SER A 132 0.92 21.69 -3.33
C SER A 132 -0.15 21.49 -2.24
N LEU A 133 -1.34 21.05 -2.65
CA LEU A 133 -2.46 20.83 -1.76
C LEU A 133 -2.22 19.67 -0.77
N LEU A 134 -1.41 18.66 -1.13
CA LEU A 134 -1.05 17.57 -0.21
C LEU A 134 -0.25 18.10 1.00
N VAL A 135 0.69 19.01 0.73
CA VAL A 135 1.53 19.64 1.77
C VAL A 135 0.69 20.58 2.63
N ASP A 136 -0.16 21.38 2.01
CA ASP A 136 -1.05 22.30 2.72
C ASP A 136 -2.02 21.54 3.63
N ILE A 137 -2.64 20.46 3.14
CA ILE A 137 -3.53 19.63 3.95
C ILE A 137 -2.78 19.03 5.13
N TYR A 138 -1.57 18.50 4.90
CA TYR A 138 -0.74 17.95 5.98
C TYR A 138 -0.46 18.98 7.08
N ASN A 139 -0.03 20.18 6.69
CA ASN A 139 0.31 21.26 7.63
C ASN A 139 -0.90 21.79 8.40
N ASN A 140 -2.10 21.70 7.83
CA ASN A 140 -3.36 22.14 8.46
C ASN A 140 -4.16 20.98 9.11
N SER A 141 -3.59 19.77 9.13
CA SER A 141 -4.21 18.62 9.80
C SER A 141 -4.00 18.67 11.33
N ASN A 142 -4.61 17.73 12.04
CA ASN A 142 -4.49 17.61 13.49
C ASN A 142 -3.06 17.25 13.93
N GLU A 143 -2.88 17.06 15.24
CA GLU A 143 -1.62 16.58 15.81
C GLU A 143 -1.19 15.25 15.17
N SER A 144 0.13 15.06 15.11
CA SER A 144 0.73 13.85 14.55
C SER A 144 0.67 12.72 15.57
N GLU A 145 0.29 11.54 15.08
CA GLU A 145 0.30 10.28 15.78
C GLU A 145 1.29 9.32 15.11
N SER A 146 1.78 8.34 15.87
CA SER A 146 2.61 7.25 15.33
C SER A 146 1.79 6.02 14.94
N SER A 147 0.52 5.97 15.36
CA SER A 147 -0.43 4.91 15.03
C SER A 147 -1.86 5.40 15.14
N LEU A 148 -2.74 5.00 14.22
CA LEU A 148 -4.15 5.38 14.19
C LEU A 148 -5.05 4.17 13.94
N VAL A 149 -6.11 4.04 14.73
CA VAL A 149 -7.18 3.06 14.51
C VAL A 149 -7.99 3.50 13.29
N LEU A 150 -8.22 2.57 12.36
CA LEU A 150 -8.92 2.84 11.11
C LEU A 150 -10.42 2.55 11.22
N TYR A 151 -11.21 3.39 10.57
CA TYR A 151 -12.63 3.16 10.29
C TYR A 151 -12.95 3.62 8.85
N ALA A 152 -14.02 3.09 8.27
CA ALA A 152 -14.39 3.42 6.89
C ALA A 152 -14.75 4.91 6.76
N GLY A 153 -14.24 5.56 5.71
CA GLY A 153 -14.38 7.00 5.49
C GLY A 153 -13.32 7.86 6.17
N LEU A 154 -12.45 7.30 7.02
CA LEU A 154 -11.34 8.05 7.63
C LEU A 154 -10.37 8.55 6.56
N ILE A 155 -10.08 9.86 6.58
CA ILE A 155 -9.09 10.49 5.72
C ILE A 155 -7.86 10.87 6.54
N LEU A 156 -6.69 10.44 6.09
CA LEU A 156 -5.41 10.66 6.74
C LEU A 156 -4.50 11.45 5.83
N SER A 157 -3.70 12.34 6.42
CA SER A 157 -2.51 12.90 5.80
C SER A 157 -1.26 12.27 6.39
N VAL A 158 -0.28 12.00 5.54
CA VAL A 158 0.93 11.28 5.89
C VAL A 158 2.13 12.06 5.42
N LYS A 159 3.15 12.15 6.28
CA LYS A 159 4.50 12.57 5.90
C LYS A 159 5.49 11.49 6.31
N THR A 160 6.20 10.93 5.34
CA THR A 160 7.16 9.84 5.61
C THR A 160 8.55 10.38 5.88
N TYR A 161 9.40 9.55 6.49
CA TYR A 161 10.82 9.88 6.75
C TYR A 161 11.55 10.37 5.48
N SER A 162 11.26 9.74 4.34
CA SER A 162 11.88 10.09 3.05
C SER A 162 11.31 11.37 2.42
N GLY A 163 10.44 12.12 3.11
CA GLY A 163 9.86 13.36 2.58
C GLY A 163 8.71 13.16 1.60
N LYS A 164 8.04 11.99 1.62
CA LYS A 164 6.80 11.79 0.85
C LYS A 164 5.64 12.43 1.61
N TYR A 165 4.78 13.14 0.90
CA TYR A 165 3.50 13.64 1.41
C TYR A 165 2.38 12.89 0.71
N GLY A 166 1.39 12.39 1.47
CA GLY A 166 0.27 11.67 0.90
C GLY A 166 -1.03 11.87 1.65
N LEU A 167 -2.12 11.54 0.94
CA LEU A 167 -3.45 11.38 1.50
C LEU A 167 -3.90 9.93 1.32
N ILE A 168 -4.66 9.45 2.30
CA ILE A 168 -5.27 8.12 2.31
C ILE A 168 -6.73 8.29 2.71
N ILE A 169 -7.67 7.69 2.00
CA ILE A 169 -9.04 7.47 2.48
C ILE A 169 -9.29 5.97 2.60
N VAL A 170 -9.83 5.56 3.75
CA VAL A 170 -10.24 4.18 4.00
C VAL A 170 -11.58 3.92 3.33
N LYS A 171 -11.62 3.05 2.31
CA LYS A 171 -12.85 2.73 1.56
C LYS A 171 -13.63 1.59 2.19
N GLU A 172 -12.93 0.55 2.63
CA GLU A 172 -13.54 -0.67 3.17
C GLU A 172 -12.63 -1.28 4.23
N LEU A 173 -13.25 -1.77 5.31
CA LEU A 173 -12.59 -2.52 6.37
C LEU A 173 -13.41 -3.77 6.65
N ILE A 174 -12.74 -4.91 6.62
CA ILE A 174 -13.20 -6.16 7.20
C ILE A 174 -12.07 -6.71 8.06
N ASP A 175 -12.35 -7.58 9.02
CA ASP A 175 -11.40 -8.02 10.07
C ASP A 175 -10.00 -8.45 9.56
N THR A 176 -9.89 -8.84 8.30
CA THR A 176 -8.66 -9.32 7.68
C THR A 176 -8.12 -8.46 6.54
N THR A 177 -8.87 -7.46 6.06
CA THR A 177 -8.44 -6.62 4.94
C THR A 177 -8.86 -5.15 5.10
N CYS A 178 -8.05 -4.27 4.52
CA CYS A 178 -8.30 -2.84 4.45
C CYS A 178 -8.09 -2.37 3.01
N LYS A 179 -9.11 -1.76 2.42
CA LYS A 179 -9.03 -1.15 1.10
C LYS A 179 -8.95 0.35 1.24
N ILE A 180 -8.00 0.95 0.54
CA ILE A 180 -7.79 2.40 0.53
C ILE A 180 -7.76 2.94 -0.89
N ASP A 181 -8.16 4.19 -1.03
CA ASP A 181 -7.65 5.05 -2.09
C ASP A 181 -6.56 5.94 -1.50
N ALA A 182 -5.48 6.16 -2.23
CA ALA A 182 -4.38 6.99 -1.78
C ALA A 182 -3.73 7.76 -2.92
N CYS A 183 -3.19 8.92 -2.59
CA CYS A 183 -2.34 9.69 -3.48
C CYS A 183 -1.15 10.27 -2.74
N HIS A 184 -0.02 10.45 -3.43
CA HIS A 184 1.17 11.01 -2.81
C HIS A 184 2.15 11.59 -3.82
N ILE A 185 3.09 12.38 -3.30
CA ILE A 185 4.25 12.92 -3.99
C ILE A 185 5.49 12.74 -3.11
N LEU A 186 6.63 12.45 -3.75
CA LEU A 186 7.94 12.64 -3.13
C LEU A 186 8.42 14.06 -3.48
N LEU A 187 8.61 14.92 -2.48
CA LEU A 187 9.20 16.23 -2.71
C LEU A 187 10.73 16.10 -2.92
N LYS A 188 11.30 17.06 -3.65
CA LYS A 188 12.73 17.07 -4.03
C LYS A 188 13.66 17.26 -2.84
#